data_AF-A0A521PB82-F1
#
_entry.id   AF-A0A521PB82-F1
#
_cell.length_a   1.000
_cell.length_b   1.000
_cell.length_c   1.000
_cell.angle_alpha   90.00
_cell.angle_beta   90.00
_cell.angle_gamma   90.00
#
_symmetry.space_group_name_H-M   'P 1'
#
loop_
_entity.id
_entity.type
_entity.pdbx_description
1 polymer ?
#
loop_
_entity_poly.entity_id
_entity_poly.type
_entity_poly.pdbx_seq_one_letter_code
_entity_poly.pdbx_strand_id
1 'polypeptide(L)'
;MSGKENTYVRVAILDLYEGQANQGMRCIRDILLQWEAANQIELICQEFDVRIKNEVPDTSFDIYISSGGPGSPLETVNTEWEKQYFTWLGQIEDWNRQADDSAKKHVFFICHSFQLACRHYGIGNVCKRRSTAFGVFPIHMLEDGKQEKVFEGLRDPFYSVDSRDYQVIEPNHARLREMGGKILAIEKDRPHVPYERAIMSVRFNDHFLGTQFHPEADATGMHMYLLREDKKQTVIENHGEEKWKSMVEQLQDPEKIMWTYQHVLPNFLNMAIGEMVVV
;
A
#
# COMPACT_ATOMS: atom_id res chain seq x y z
N MET A 1 28.15 -23.45 -22.95
CA MET A 1 26.84 -23.34 -22.28
C MET A 1 27.03 -22.30 -21.19
N SER A 2 26.72 -21.03 -21.45
CA SER A 2 26.80 -20.01 -20.39
C SER A 2 25.71 -20.32 -19.37
N GLY A 3 26.11 -20.52 -18.12
CA GLY A 3 25.16 -20.65 -17.02
C GLY A 3 24.28 -19.41 -17.02
N LYS A 4 22.96 -19.59 -17.10
CA LYS A 4 22.05 -18.53 -16.69
C LYS A 4 22.36 -18.29 -15.22
N GLU A 5 22.92 -17.14 -14.86
CA GLU A 5 22.87 -16.69 -13.47
C GLU A 5 21.38 -16.68 -13.10
N ASN A 6 20.97 -17.48 -12.13
CA ASN A 6 19.64 -17.37 -11.56
C ASN A 6 19.58 -16.00 -10.88
N THR A 7 18.98 -15.02 -11.56
CA THR A 7 18.64 -13.73 -10.95
C THR A 7 17.43 -13.96 -10.07
N TYR A 8 17.66 -14.22 -8.78
CA TYR A 8 16.61 -14.22 -7.79
C TYR A 8 16.38 -12.79 -7.30
N VAL A 9 15.12 -12.43 -7.01
CA VAL A 9 14.76 -11.12 -6.46
C VAL A 9 14.38 -11.30 -5.00
N ARG A 10 14.99 -10.51 -4.11
CA ARG A 10 14.73 -10.58 -2.67
C ARG A 10 13.65 -9.59 -2.29
N VAL A 11 12.57 -10.08 -1.68
CA VAL A 11 11.44 -9.27 -1.22
C VAL A 11 11.31 -9.37 0.29
N ALA A 12 11.35 -8.22 0.97
CA ALA A 12 11.02 -8.13 2.39
C ALA A 12 9.56 -7.68 2.57
N ILE A 13 8.80 -8.40 3.40
CA ILE A 13 7.45 -8.01 3.80
C ILE A 13 7.49 -7.57 5.26
N LEU A 14 7.20 -6.29 5.51
CA LEU A 14 7.13 -5.76 6.86
C LEU A 14 5.70 -5.89 7.37
N ASP A 15 5.48 -6.74 8.38
CA ASP A 15 4.18 -7.02 8.97
C ASP A 15 3.86 -6.04 10.11
N LEU A 16 2.87 -5.16 9.90
CA LEU A 16 2.35 -4.23 10.90
C LEU A 16 1.02 -4.66 11.53
N TYR A 17 0.61 -5.93 11.39
CA TYR A 17 -0.67 -6.42 11.94
C TYR A 17 -0.66 -6.75 13.44
N GLU A 18 0.50 -6.69 14.11
CA GLU A 18 0.58 -6.85 15.58
C GLU A 18 -0.05 -8.18 16.06
N GLY A 19 0.26 -9.27 15.35
CA GLY A 19 -0.26 -10.61 15.67
C GLY A 19 -1.76 -10.81 15.41
N GLN A 20 -2.47 -9.81 14.90
CA GLN A 20 -3.89 -9.93 14.56
C GLN A 20 -4.08 -10.71 13.26
N ALA A 21 -5.07 -11.60 13.27
CA ALA A 21 -5.48 -12.33 12.07
C ALA A 21 -5.94 -11.36 10.98
N ASN A 22 -5.34 -11.47 9.80
CA ASN A 22 -5.58 -10.55 8.69
C ASN A 22 -5.58 -11.28 7.35
N GLN A 23 -6.22 -10.65 6.34
CA GLN A 23 -6.19 -11.14 4.96
C GLN A 23 -5.12 -10.43 4.13
N GLY A 24 -4.66 -9.24 4.54
CA GLY A 24 -3.69 -8.45 3.76
C GLY A 24 -2.37 -9.19 3.54
N MET A 25 -1.77 -9.76 4.60
CA MET A 25 -0.53 -10.53 4.47
C MET A 25 -0.69 -11.75 3.56
N ARG A 26 -1.82 -12.47 3.68
CA ARG A 26 -2.14 -13.59 2.76
C ARG A 26 -2.19 -13.09 1.32
N CYS A 27 -2.90 -12.00 1.05
CA CYS A 27 -3.05 -11.50 -0.30
C CYS A 27 -1.73 -10.97 -0.89
N ILE A 28 -0.87 -10.34 -0.09
CA ILE A 28 0.48 -9.95 -0.52
C ILE A 28 1.29 -11.18 -0.96
N ARG A 29 1.27 -12.27 -0.16
CA ARG A 29 1.93 -13.54 -0.54
C ARG A 29 1.35 -14.09 -1.85
N ASP A 30 0.03 -14.09 -1.99
CA ASP A 30 -0.64 -14.61 -3.19
C ASP A 30 -0.26 -13.79 -4.43
N ILE A 31 -0.15 -12.46 -4.32
CA ILE A 31 0.32 -11.58 -5.40
C ILE A 31 1.76 -11.92 -5.78
N LEU A 32 2.66 -12.06 -4.79
CA LEU A 32 4.07 -12.38 -5.04
C LEU A 32 4.22 -13.73 -5.74
N LEU A 33 3.50 -14.76 -5.31
CA LEU A 33 3.51 -16.09 -5.93
C LEU A 33 2.96 -16.08 -7.36
N GLN A 34 1.85 -15.36 -7.59
CA GLN A 34 1.27 -15.20 -8.94
C GLN A 34 2.23 -14.44 -9.86
N TRP A 35 2.85 -13.39 -9.35
CA TRP A 35 3.79 -12.57 -10.09
C TRP A 35 5.07 -13.34 -10.43
N GLU A 36 5.62 -14.12 -9.49
CA GLU A 36 6.76 -15.04 -9.71
C GLU A 36 6.45 -16.02 -10.85
N ALA A 37 5.29 -16.70 -10.77
CA ALA A 37 4.88 -17.66 -11.79
C ALA A 37 4.67 -17.02 -13.17
N ALA A 38 4.11 -15.81 -13.22
CA ALA A 38 3.84 -15.10 -14.46
C ALA A 38 5.12 -14.60 -15.15
N ASN A 39 6.13 -14.18 -14.37
CA ASN A 39 7.37 -13.60 -14.90
C ASN A 39 8.53 -14.60 -15.02
N GLN A 40 8.36 -15.83 -14.51
CA GLN A 40 9.41 -16.86 -14.49
C GLN A 40 10.69 -16.39 -13.77
N ILE A 41 10.52 -15.61 -12.69
CA ILE A 41 11.60 -15.06 -11.85
C ILE A 41 11.47 -15.66 -10.46
N GLU A 42 12.56 -16.20 -9.93
CA GLU A 42 12.61 -16.77 -8.57
C GLU A 42 12.55 -15.65 -7.52
N LEU A 43 11.58 -15.72 -6.60
CA LEU A 43 11.46 -14.79 -5.48
C LEU A 43 11.94 -15.42 -4.17
N ILE A 44 12.81 -14.70 -3.45
CA ILE A 44 13.16 -15.02 -2.07
C ILE A 44 12.43 -14.03 -1.16
N CYS A 45 11.36 -14.50 -0.52
CA CYS A 45 10.55 -13.68 0.37
C CYS A 45 10.90 -13.93 1.84
N GLN A 46 11.01 -12.85 2.63
CA GLN A 46 11.13 -12.92 4.08
C GLN A 46 10.16 -11.94 4.75
N GLU A 47 9.49 -12.39 5.81
CA GLU A 47 8.57 -11.57 6.60
C GLU A 47 9.22 -11.13 7.90
N PHE A 48 8.94 -9.90 8.31
CA PHE A 48 9.47 -9.29 9.52
C PHE A 48 8.31 -8.81 10.39
N ASP A 49 8.21 -9.35 11.61
CA ASP A 49 7.20 -8.90 12.58
C ASP A 49 7.67 -7.60 13.24
N VAL A 50 7.23 -6.49 12.67
CA VAL A 50 7.71 -5.16 13.08
C VAL A 50 7.21 -4.83 14.48
N ARG A 51 5.95 -5.10 14.80
CA ARG A 51 5.30 -4.50 15.98
C ARG A 51 5.48 -5.29 17.26
N ILE A 52 5.50 -6.62 17.19
CA ILE A 52 5.66 -7.47 18.38
C ILE A 52 7.14 -7.78 18.63
N LYS A 53 7.88 -8.10 17.56
CA LYS A 53 9.27 -8.53 17.69
C LYS A 53 10.30 -7.44 17.42
N ASN A 54 9.87 -6.25 16.97
CA ASN A 54 10.76 -5.18 16.51
C ASN A 54 11.68 -5.64 15.38
N GLU A 55 11.23 -6.56 14.53
CA GLU A 55 12.04 -7.06 13.41
C GLU A 55 11.91 -6.09 12.23
N VAL A 56 13.05 -5.66 11.68
CA VAL A 56 13.13 -4.90 10.43
C VAL A 56 14.17 -5.53 9.50
N PRO A 57 13.97 -5.47 8.17
CA PRO A 57 14.95 -5.98 7.22
C PRO A 57 16.19 -5.08 7.16
N ASP A 58 17.24 -5.55 6.50
CA ASP A 58 18.42 -4.77 6.14
C ASP A 58 18.39 -4.36 4.66
N THR A 59 19.50 -3.86 4.12
CA THR A 59 19.64 -3.43 2.71
C THR A 59 19.90 -4.58 1.72
N SER A 60 19.88 -5.85 2.18
CA SER A 60 20.14 -7.00 1.31
C SER A 60 18.95 -7.33 0.39
N PHE A 61 17.74 -6.87 0.70
CA PHE A 61 16.54 -7.04 -0.13
C PHE A 61 16.47 -6.00 -1.24
N ASP A 62 15.76 -6.30 -2.31
CA ASP A 62 15.62 -5.42 -3.48
C ASP A 62 14.31 -4.64 -3.41
N ILE A 63 13.25 -5.30 -2.93
CA ILE A 63 11.90 -4.76 -2.82
C ILE A 63 11.39 -4.93 -1.40
N TYR A 64 10.70 -3.91 -0.89
CA TYR A 64 10.12 -3.88 0.44
C TYR A 64 8.63 -3.55 0.33
N ILE A 65 7.77 -4.40 0.91
CA ILE A 65 6.33 -4.15 0.98
C ILE A 65 5.96 -4.02 2.46
N SER A 66 5.55 -2.83 2.86
CA SER A 66 5.11 -2.54 4.21
C SER A 66 3.58 -2.59 4.27
N SER A 67 3.06 -3.51 5.08
CA SER A 67 1.63 -3.80 5.09
C SER A 67 0.80 -2.73 5.80
N GLY A 68 -0.52 -2.90 5.75
CA GLY A 68 -1.43 -2.22 6.66
C GLY A 68 -1.30 -2.74 8.09
N GLY A 69 -2.16 -2.24 8.97
CA GLY A 69 -2.11 -2.64 10.38
C GLY A 69 -3.27 -2.04 11.16
N PRO A 70 -3.64 -2.63 12.30
CA PRO A 70 -4.67 -2.09 13.18
C PRO A 70 -4.15 -0.90 13.99
N GLY A 71 -5.06 -0.16 14.60
CA GLY A 71 -4.72 0.87 15.58
C GLY A 71 -4.38 2.23 14.96
N SER A 72 -3.95 3.14 15.84
CA SER A 72 -3.74 4.55 15.51
C SER A 72 -2.31 4.81 15.02
N PRO A 73 -2.11 5.42 13.84
CA PRO A 73 -0.80 5.90 13.42
C PRO A 73 -0.37 7.17 14.20
N LEU A 74 -1.11 7.59 15.24
CA LEU A 74 -0.77 8.74 16.07
C LEU A 74 -0.32 8.34 17.49
N GLU A 75 -0.68 7.14 17.94
CA GLU A 75 -0.40 6.67 19.31
C GLU A 75 0.94 5.93 19.42
N THR A 76 1.57 5.66 18.28
CA THR A 76 2.79 4.87 18.16
C THR A 76 4.07 5.72 18.24
N VAL A 77 3.92 7.05 18.32
CA VAL A 77 5.04 8.00 18.39
C VAL A 77 5.96 7.63 19.56
N ASN A 78 7.25 7.41 19.24
CA ASN A 78 8.32 7.04 20.17
C ASN A 78 8.27 5.59 20.71
N THR A 79 7.41 4.71 20.21
CA THR A 79 7.53 3.28 20.53
C THR A 79 8.83 2.71 19.98
N GLU A 80 9.30 1.60 20.56
CA GLU A 80 10.56 0.98 20.17
C GLU A 80 10.52 0.46 18.72
N TRP A 81 9.48 -0.30 18.36
CA TRP A 81 9.32 -0.79 17.00
C TRP A 81 9.31 0.34 15.97
N GLU A 82 8.69 1.48 16.29
CA GLU A 82 8.55 2.58 15.35
C GLU A 82 9.88 3.31 15.14
N LYS A 83 10.68 3.46 16.19
CA LYS A 83 12.06 3.96 16.06
C LYS A 83 12.89 3.04 15.17
N GLN A 84 12.76 1.73 15.33
CA GLN A 84 13.48 0.76 14.49
C GLN A 84 12.98 0.80 13.04
N TYR A 85 11.67 0.89 12.84
CA TYR A 85 11.04 1.04 11.52
C TYR A 85 11.57 2.28 10.79
N PHE A 86 11.60 3.45 11.42
CA PHE A 86 12.11 4.66 10.76
C PHE A 86 13.64 4.70 10.66
N THR A 87 14.36 4.00 11.54
CA THR A 87 15.81 3.79 11.38
C THR A 87 16.08 2.97 10.12
N TRP A 88 15.34 1.87 9.91
CA TRP A 88 15.39 1.07 8.69
C TRP A 88 15.07 1.92 7.46
N LEU A 89 13.98 2.68 7.48
CA LEU A 89 13.59 3.50 6.33
C LEU A 89 14.69 4.49 5.95
N GLY A 90 15.30 5.14 6.94
CA GLY A 90 16.46 6.01 6.72
C GLY A 90 17.66 5.27 6.12
N GLN A 91 17.95 4.04 6.55
CA GLN A 91 19.02 3.21 5.95
C GLN A 91 18.75 2.90 4.47
N ILE A 92 17.50 2.65 4.08
CA ILE A 92 17.13 2.44 2.68
C ILE A 92 17.31 3.72 1.87
N GLU A 93 16.91 4.88 2.41
CA GLU A 93 17.15 6.17 1.76
C GLU A 93 18.66 6.46 1.62
N ASP A 94 19.45 6.19 2.66
CA ASP A 94 20.90 6.37 2.66
C ASP A 94 21.58 5.49 1.62
N TRP A 95 21.13 4.23 1.49
CA TRP A 95 21.57 3.31 0.44
C TRP A 95 21.23 3.87 -0.94
N ASN A 96 19.97 4.27 -1.16
CA ASN A 96 19.51 4.79 -2.44
C ASN A 96 20.26 6.05 -2.87
N ARG A 97 20.75 6.90 -1.95
CA ARG A 97 21.55 8.07 -2.36
C ARG A 97 22.94 7.72 -2.89
N GLN A 98 23.45 6.52 -2.58
CA GLN A 98 24.81 6.11 -2.91
C GLN A 98 24.88 5.00 -3.98
N ALA A 99 23.84 4.18 -4.08
CA ALA A 99 23.80 3.05 -4.99
C ALA A 99 23.66 3.50 -6.46
N ASP A 100 24.15 2.69 -7.39
CA ASP A 100 23.81 2.83 -8.81
C ASP A 100 22.31 2.54 -9.02
N ASP A 101 21.76 3.02 -10.13
CA ASP A 101 20.30 2.92 -10.42
C ASP A 101 19.80 1.46 -10.37
N SER A 102 20.58 0.50 -10.87
CA SER A 102 20.24 -0.93 -10.85
C SER A 102 20.28 -1.59 -9.46
N ALA A 103 20.84 -0.91 -8.46
CA ALA A 103 20.94 -1.39 -7.08
C ALA A 103 20.03 -0.61 -6.11
N LYS A 104 19.19 0.30 -6.61
CA LYS A 104 18.21 1.05 -5.83
C LYS A 104 17.15 0.13 -5.27
N LYS A 105 16.67 0.49 -4.08
CA LYS A 105 15.70 -0.26 -3.28
C LYS A 105 14.34 0.38 -3.40
N HIS A 106 13.32 -0.44 -3.62
CA HIS A 106 11.95 0.02 -3.82
C HIS A 106 11.08 -0.28 -2.61
N VAL A 107 10.28 0.68 -2.16
CA VAL A 107 9.42 0.53 -0.98
C VAL A 107 7.98 0.86 -1.33
N PHE A 108 7.06 -0.06 -1.02
CA PHE A 108 5.62 0.14 -1.13
C PHE A 108 4.97 0.20 0.26
N PHE A 109 4.23 1.27 0.54
CA PHE A 109 3.50 1.44 1.80
C PHE A 109 1.98 1.27 1.62
N ILE A 110 1.35 0.45 2.45
CA ILE A 110 -0.09 0.14 2.38
C ILE A 110 -0.81 0.63 3.63
N CYS A 111 -1.88 1.40 3.46
CA CYS A 111 -2.82 1.84 4.50
C CYS A 111 -2.15 2.42 5.75
N HIS A 112 -1.93 1.62 6.80
CA HIS A 112 -1.31 2.05 8.05
C HIS A 112 0.15 2.50 7.84
N SER A 113 0.98 1.71 7.15
CA SER A 113 2.36 2.12 6.87
C SER A 113 2.43 3.35 5.96
N PHE A 114 1.46 3.53 5.05
CA PHE A 114 1.34 4.77 4.28
C PHE A 114 1.07 5.98 5.17
N GLN A 115 0.19 5.84 6.17
CA GLN A 115 -0.07 6.90 7.15
C GLN A 115 1.17 7.21 7.99
N LEU A 116 1.91 6.19 8.41
CA LEU A 116 3.18 6.35 9.13
C LEU A 116 4.22 7.08 8.29
N ALA A 117 4.39 6.69 7.01
CA ALA A 117 5.29 7.36 6.08
C ALA A 117 4.88 8.82 5.84
N CYS A 118 3.59 9.10 5.63
CA CYS A 118 3.10 10.46 5.47
C CYS A 118 3.40 11.35 6.67
N ARG A 119 3.22 10.82 7.89
CA ARG A 119 3.54 11.51 9.14
C ARG A 119 5.04 11.72 9.29
N HIS A 120 5.85 10.69 9.01
CA HIS A 120 7.31 10.75 9.11
C HIS A 120 7.90 11.81 8.19
N TYR A 121 7.47 11.83 6.92
CA TYR A 121 7.95 12.79 5.94
C TYR A 121 7.32 14.18 6.05
N GLY A 122 6.25 14.34 6.85
CA GLY A 122 5.54 15.60 7.04
C GLY A 122 4.82 16.09 5.78
N ILE A 123 4.35 15.18 4.93
CA ILE A 123 3.73 15.50 3.64
C ILE A 123 2.23 15.78 3.70
N GLY A 124 1.61 15.60 4.87
CA GLY A 124 0.19 15.88 5.10
C GLY A 124 -0.20 15.70 6.55
N ASN A 125 -1.41 16.14 6.89
CA ASN A 125 -2.00 15.97 8.21
C ASN A 125 -2.62 14.58 8.34
N VAL A 126 -2.10 13.76 9.26
CA VAL A 126 -2.68 12.45 9.60
C VAL A 126 -3.68 12.65 10.73
N CYS A 127 -4.97 12.39 10.47
CA CYS A 127 -6.03 12.63 11.44
C CYS A 127 -7.05 11.50 11.48
N LYS A 128 -7.83 11.43 12.56
CA LYS A 128 -8.96 10.52 12.67
C LYS A 128 -10.09 10.95 11.73
N ARG A 129 -10.74 10.00 11.07
CA ARG A 129 -11.95 10.23 10.27
C ARG A 129 -13.14 10.47 11.19
N ARG A 130 -14.11 11.25 10.71
CA ARG A 130 -15.40 11.41 11.38
C ARG A 130 -16.20 10.10 11.42
N SER A 131 -16.06 9.28 10.38
CA SER A 131 -16.66 7.95 10.26
C SER A 131 -15.67 7.01 9.61
N THR A 132 -15.59 5.78 10.13
CA THR A 132 -14.83 4.68 9.54
C THR A 132 -15.15 4.55 8.05
N ALA A 133 -14.11 4.48 7.21
CA ALA A 133 -14.28 4.06 5.83
C ALA A 133 -14.19 2.55 5.80
N PHE A 134 -15.22 1.88 5.30
CA PHE A 134 -15.21 0.44 5.11
C PHE A 134 -16.02 0.06 3.86
N GLY A 135 -15.34 -0.57 2.89
CA GLY A 135 -15.95 -1.11 1.69
C GLY A 135 -15.20 -0.79 0.41
N VAL A 136 -15.91 -0.87 -0.71
CA VAL A 136 -15.36 -0.63 -2.05
C VAL A 136 -15.70 0.78 -2.47
N PHE A 137 -14.68 1.57 -2.80
CA PHE A 137 -14.84 2.99 -3.12
C PHE A 137 -14.12 3.36 -4.42
N PRO A 138 -14.67 4.33 -5.18
CA PRO A 138 -13.96 4.92 -6.30
C PRO A 138 -12.81 5.80 -5.78
N ILE A 139 -11.66 5.65 -6.41
CA ILE A 139 -10.44 6.42 -6.19
C ILE A 139 -10.13 7.16 -7.48
N HIS A 140 -9.87 8.46 -7.37
CA HIS A 140 -9.68 9.32 -8.54
C HIS A 140 -8.21 9.64 -8.73
N MET A 141 -7.73 9.45 -9.95
CA MET A 141 -6.36 9.80 -10.30
C MET A 141 -6.22 11.32 -10.47
N LEU A 142 -5.08 11.85 -10.02
CA LEU A 142 -4.62 13.16 -10.43
C LEU A 142 -3.78 13.05 -11.70
N GLU A 143 -3.41 14.18 -12.30
CA GLU A 143 -2.62 14.20 -13.55
C GLU A 143 -1.32 13.40 -13.45
N ASP A 144 -0.60 13.49 -12.32
CA ASP A 144 0.59 12.67 -12.08
C ASP A 144 0.26 11.17 -11.95
N GLY A 145 -0.91 10.82 -11.41
CA GLY A 145 -1.38 9.43 -11.31
C GLY A 145 -1.74 8.81 -12.66
N LYS A 146 -2.17 9.61 -13.63
CA LYS A 146 -2.45 9.13 -15.01
C LYS A 146 -1.19 8.76 -15.78
N GLN A 147 -0.03 9.25 -15.34
CA GLN A 147 1.29 8.97 -15.93
C GLN A 147 2.09 7.95 -15.11
N GLU A 148 1.54 7.50 -13.99
CA GLU A 148 2.20 6.61 -13.06
C GLU A 148 2.18 5.16 -13.60
N LYS A 149 3.36 4.59 -13.82
CA LYS A 149 3.54 3.19 -14.26
C LYS A 149 2.83 2.20 -13.34
N VAL A 150 2.83 2.46 -12.03
CA VAL A 150 2.14 1.60 -11.05
C VAL A 150 0.62 1.58 -11.27
N PHE A 151 0.04 2.62 -11.86
CA PHE A 151 -1.39 2.71 -12.18
C PHE A 151 -1.71 2.38 -13.64
N GLU A 152 -0.74 1.92 -14.43
CA GLU A 152 -0.97 1.52 -15.81
C GLU A 152 -2.07 0.45 -15.91
N GLY A 153 -3.00 0.64 -16.84
CA GLY A 153 -4.17 -0.24 -17.05
C GLY A 153 -5.39 0.08 -16.19
N LEU A 154 -5.27 0.92 -15.15
CA LEU A 154 -6.41 1.34 -14.33
C LEU A 154 -7.26 2.42 -15.03
N ARG A 155 -8.57 2.41 -14.78
CA ARG A 155 -9.50 3.48 -15.20
C ARG A 155 -9.54 4.60 -14.16
N ASP A 156 -10.04 5.77 -14.55
CA ASP A 156 -10.31 6.87 -13.60
C ASP A 156 -11.83 7.17 -13.54
N PRO A 157 -12.51 6.96 -12.39
CA PRO A 157 -11.96 6.36 -11.18
C PRO A 157 -11.73 4.85 -11.32
N PHE A 158 -10.79 4.31 -10.54
CA PHE A 158 -10.69 2.86 -10.27
C PHE A 158 -11.28 2.55 -8.90
N TYR A 159 -11.47 1.27 -8.59
CA TYR A 159 -12.11 0.83 -7.35
C TYR A 159 -11.18 -0.04 -6.52
N SER A 160 -11.08 0.27 -5.24
CA SER A 160 -10.32 -0.55 -4.29
C SER A 160 -11.03 -0.62 -2.95
N VAL A 161 -10.55 -1.52 -2.09
CA VAL A 161 -11.00 -1.63 -0.71
C VAL A 161 -10.40 -0.48 0.09
N ASP A 162 -11.25 0.23 0.81
CA ASP A 162 -10.88 1.21 1.82
C ASP A 162 -11.42 0.72 3.17
N SER A 163 -10.53 0.57 4.16
CA SER A 163 -10.83 0.03 5.49
C SER A 163 -9.98 0.75 6.54
N ARG A 164 -10.40 1.94 6.98
CA ARG A 164 -9.58 2.80 7.86
C ARG A 164 -10.39 3.74 8.75
N ASP A 165 -9.83 4.01 9.92
CA ASP A 165 -10.30 5.04 10.86
C ASP A 165 -9.49 6.34 10.77
N TYR A 166 -8.35 6.32 10.09
CA TYR A 166 -7.45 7.45 9.93
C TYR A 166 -7.27 7.81 8.46
N GLN A 167 -6.90 9.06 8.20
CA GLN A 167 -6.74 9.61 6.87
C GLN A 167 -5.57 10.56 6.80
N VAL A 168 -5.06 10.78 5.59
CA VAL A 168 -4.10 11.85 5.33
C VAL A 168 -4.80 12.92 4.50
N ILE A 169 -4.86 14.15 5.01
CA ILE A 169 -5.46 15.32 4.37
C ILE A 169 -4.47 16.48 4.37
N GLU A 170 -4.85 17.64 3.82
CA GLU A 170 -4.07 18.88 3.90
C GLU A 170 -2.62 18.69 3.44
N PRO A 171 -2.39 18.33 2.16
CA PRO A 171 -1.05 18.03 1.65
C PRO A 171 -0.08 19.22 1.81
N ASN A 172 1.11 18.93 2.32
CA ASN A 172 2.23 19.87 2.31
C ASN A 172 2.93 19.82 0.95
N HIS A 173 2.38 20.57 -0.01
CA HIS A 173 2.92 20.62 -1.38
C HIS A 173 4.38 21.12 -1.46
N ALA A 174 4.82 21.96 -0.53
CA ALA A 174 6.22 22.41 -0.50
C ALA A 174 7.16 21.26 -0.16
N ARG A 175 6.83 20.48 0.87
CA ARG A 175 7.59 19.31 1.28
C ARG A 175 7.59 18.21 0.22
N LEU A 176 6.44 17.95 -0.41
CA LEU A 176 6.36 17.00 -1.53
C LEU A 176 7.32 17.38 -2.66
N ARG A 177 7.34 18.66 -3.08
CA ARG A 177 8.26 19.13 -4.12
C ARG A 177 9.73 19.00 -3.73
N GLU A 178 10.07 19.28 -2.47
CA GLU A 178 11.44 19.13 -1.96
C GLU A 178 11.94 17.68 -2.06
N MET A 179 11.04 16.72 -1.84
CA MET A 179 11.35 15.29 -1.92
C MET A 179 11.28 14.72 -3.35
N GLY A 180 10.85 15.51 -4.33
CA GLY A 180 10.51 15.01 -5.67
C GLY A 180 9.20 14.20 -5.72
N GLY A 181 8.39 14.28 -4.66
CA GLY A 181 7.17 13.51 -4.50
C GLY A 181 5.94 14.13 -5.19
N LYS A 182 4.96 13.27 -5.48
CA LYS A 182 3.74 13.59 -6.23
C LYS A 182 2.53 12.90 -5.60
N ILE A 183 1.41 13.61 -5.56
CA ILE A 183 0.12 13.00 -5.18
C ILE A 183 -0.47 12.35 -6.42
N LEU A 184 -0.73 11.05 -6.35
CA LEU A 184 -1.16 10.26 -7.49
C LEU A 184 -2.67 10.11 -7.54
N ALA A 185 -3.32 10.01 -6.38
CA ALA A 185 -4.76 9.81 -6.30
C ALA A 185 -5.36 10.42 -5.04
N ILE A 186 -6.64 10.75 -5.11
CA ILE A 186 -7.44 11.32 -4.02
C ILE A 186 -8.77 10.58 -3.84
N GLU A 187 -9.36 10.73 -2.66
CA GLU A 187 -10.72 10.26 -2.37
C GLU A 187 -11.69 11.06 -3.23
N LYS A 188 -12.81 10.41 -3.64
CA LYS A 188 -13.90 10.95 -4.46
C LYS A 188 -13.91 12.47 -4.60
N ASP A 189 -13.80 12.96 -5.84
CA ASP A 189 -13.86 14.41 -6.08
C ASP A 189 -15.25 14.97 -5.71
N ARG A 190 -15.26 15.94 -4.79
CA ARG A 190 -16.47 16.56 -4.24
C ARG A 190 -16.22 18.05 -4.01
N PRO A 191 -16.13 18.86 -5.07
CA PRO A 191 -15.83 20.29 -4.94
C PRO A 191 -16.88 21.07 -4.12
N HIS A 192 -18.09 20.51 -3.94
CA HIS A 192 -19.18 21.12 -3.20
C HIS A 192 -19.21 20.79 -1.69
N VAL A 193 -18.31 19.93 -1.21
CA VAL A 193 -18.27 19.51 0.21
C VAL A 193 -17.11 20.21 0.91
N PRO A 194 -17.32 20.86 2.06
CA PRO A 194 -16.30 21.68 2.73
C PRO A 194 -15.27 20.85 3.53
N TYR A 195 -15.05 19.59 3.14
CA TYR A 195 -14.08 18.71 3.78
C TYR A 195 -12.91 18.47 2.84
N GLU A 196 -11.70 18.54 3.40
CA GLU A 196 -10.49 18.17 2.70
C GLU A 196 -10.54 16.71 2.23
N ARG A 197 -10.03 16.48 1.01
CA ARG A 197 -10.07 15.17 0.36
C ARG A 197 -8.90 14.35 0.88
N ALA A 198 -9.16 13.10 1.25
CA ALA A 198 -8.08 12.22 1.65
C ALA A 198 -7.15 11.94 0.48
N ILE A 199 -5.85 11.99 0.74
CA ILE A 199 -4.80 11.58 -0.18
C ILE A 199 -4.83 10.04 -0.23
N MET A 200 -5.09 9.50 -1.41
CA MET A 200 -5.24 8.05 -1.58
C MET A 200 -3.96 7.37 -2.05
N SER A 201 -3.05 8.10 -2.72
CA SER A 201 -1.74 7.58 -3.07
C SER A 201 -0.71 8.67 -3.32
N VAL A 202 0.55 8.38 -2.98
CA VAL A 202 1.70 9.27 -3.15
C VAL A 202 2.88 8.47 -3.70
N ARG A 203 3.56 9.02 -4.71
CA ARG A 203 4.94 8.70 -5.07
C ARG A 203 5.82 9.61 -4.22
N PHE A 204 6.49 9.09 -3.20
CA PHE A 204 7.26 9.90 -2.24
C PHE A 204 8.57 10.40 -2.86
N ASN A 205 9.19 9.55 -3.66
CA ASN A 205 10.35 9.79 -4.53
C ASN A 205 10.34 8.71 -5.63
N ASP A 206 11.35 8.64 -6.49
CA ASP A 206 11.40 7.71 -7.62
C ASP A 206 11.19 6.24 -7.22
N HIS A 207 11.67 5.81 -6.05
CA HIS A 207 11.64 4.40 -5.63
C HIS A 207 10.57 4.08 -4.58
N PHE A 208 9.98 5.10 -3.93
CA PHE A 208 9.03 4.92 -2.83
C PHE A 208 7.63 5.34 -3.23
N LEU A 209 6.67 4.44 -3.06
CA LEU A 209 5.26 4.69 -3.36
C LEU A 209 4.38 4.17 -2.23
N GLY A 210 3.21 4.76 -2.03
CA GLY A 210 2.24 4.16 -1.11
C GLY A 210 0.80 4.52 -1.42
N THR A 211 -0.09 3.74 -0.82
CA THR A 211 -1.54 3.84 -0.99
C THR A 211 -2.23 3.85 0.37
N GLN A 212 -3.23 4.72 0.53
CA GLN A 212 -4.11 4.70 1.69
C GLN A 212 -5.14 3.57 1.60
N PHE A 213 -5.48 3.15 0.38
CA PHE A 213 -6.33 2.00 0.10
C PHE A 213 -5.53 0.69 0.12
N HIS A 214 -6.26 -0.43 0.01
CA HIS A 214 -5.73 -1.78 0.02
C HIS A 214 -5.68 -2.39 -1.40
N PRO A 215 -4.63 -2.09 -2.21
CA PRO A 215 -4.48 -2.70 -3.52
C PRO A 215 -4.29 -4.22 -3.45
N GLU A 216 -3.87 -4.75 -2.31
CA GLU A 216 -3.69 -6.17 -2.08
C GLU A 216 -5.00 -6.92 -1.84
N ALA A 217 -6.10 -6.24 -1.53
CA ALA A 217 -7.33 -6.93 -1.17
C ALA A 217 -7.91 -7.71 -2.36
N ASP A 218 -8.25 -8.98 -2.16
CA ASP A 218 -8.93 -9.82 -3.14
C ASP A 218 -10.45 -9.88 -2.88
N ALA A 219 -11.22 -10.20 -3.93
CA ALA A 219 -12.66 -10.36 -3.79
C ALA A 219 -13.03 -11.53 -2.83
N THR A 220 -12.30 -12.64 -2.89
CA THR A 220 -12.61 -13.86 -2.11
C THR A 220 -12.38 -13.65 -0.62
N GLY A 221 -11.22 -13.11 -0.22
CA GLY A 221 -10.91 -12.78 1.17
C GLY A 221 -11.86 -11.73 1.73
N MET A 222 -12.19 -10.69 0.96
CA MET A 222 -13.19 -9.71 1.34
C MET A 222 -14.57 -10.31 1.52
N HIS A 223 -14.97 -11.24 0.65
CA HIS A 223 -16.27 -11.92 0.75
C HIS A 223 -16.35 -12.74 2.04
N MET A 224 -15.32 -13.54 2.33
CA MET A 224 -15.24 -14.30 3.59
C MET A 224 -15.26 -13.37 4.81
N TYR A 225 -14.56 -12.23 4.76
CA TYR A 225 -14.53 -11.26 5.85
C TYR A 225 -15.91 -10.63 6.10
N LEU A 226 -16.62 -10.22 5.04
CA LEU A 226 -17.95 -9.60 5.13
C LEU A 226 -19.06 -10.55 5.58
N LEU A 227 -18.87 -11.86 5.37
CA LEU A 227 -19.80 -12.90 5.81
C LEU A 227 -19.61 -13.30 7.27
N ARG A 228 -18.53 -12.87 7.94
CA ARG A 228 -18.41 -13.09 9.38
C ARG A 228 -19.46 -12.29 10.12
N GLU A 229 -20.12 -12.93 11.10
CA GLU A 229 -21.25 -12.33 11.82
C GLU A 229 -20.86 -11.02 12.52
N ASP A 230 -19.69 -10.98 13.16
CA ASP A 230 -19.17 -9.77 13.83
C ASP A 230 -18.98 -8.60 12.86
N LYS A 231 -18.50 -8.89 11.64
CA LYS A 231 -18.24 -7.88 10.61
C LYS A 231 -19.50 -7.44 9.92
N LYS A 232 -20.36 -8.37 9.53
CA LYS A 232 -21.69 -8.06 8.98
C LYS A 232 -22.46 -7.15 9.94
N GLN A 233 -22.53 -7.52 11.21
CA GLN A 233 -23.24 -6.74 12.22
C GLN A 233 -22.66 -5.34 12.37
N THR A 234 -21.33 -5.21 12.44
CA THR A 234 -20.64 -3.91 12.48
C THR A 234 -20.99 -3.03 11.27
N VAL A 235 -21.06 -3.59 10.06
CA VAL A 235 -21.42 -2.83 8.86
C VAL A 235 -22.89 -2.41 8.89
N ILE A 236 -23.79 -3.31 9.27
CA ILE A 236 -25.22 -3.03 9.34
C ILE A 236 -25.50 -1.94 10.37
N GLU A 237 -24.86 -2.01 11.54
CA GLU A 237 -25.02 -1.03 12.62
C GLU A 237 -24.49 0.36 12.24
N ASN A 238 -23.34 0.43 11.54
CA ASN A 238 -22.72 1.71 11.19
C ASN A 238 -23.21 2.32 9.87
N HIS A 239 -23.64 1.49 8.92
CA HIS A 239 -23.88 1.90 7.54
C HIS A 239 -25.19 1.35 6.93
N GLY A 240 -25.90 0.47 7.62
CA GLY A 240 -27.15 -0.13 7.16
C GLY A 240 -26.99 -1.38 6.29
N GLU A 241 -28.05 -2.18 6.22
CA GLU A 241 -28.09 -3.45 5.49
C GLU A 241 -27.92 -3.28 3.97
N GLU A 242 -28.48 -2.21 3.39
CA GLU A 242 -28.32 -1.91 1.96
C GLU A 242 -26.86 -1.69 1.57
N LYS A 243 -26.09 -1.01 2.43
CA LYS A 243 -24.66 -0.79 2.19
C LYS A 243 -23.90 -2.12 2.23
N TRP A 244 -24.20 -2.99 3.18
CA TRP A 244 -23.60 -4.33 3.25
C TRP A 244 -23.92 -5.16 2.00
N LYS A 245 -25.18 -5.19 1.55
CA LYS A 245 -25.56 -5.90 0.31
C LYS A 245 -24.81 -5.37 -0.91
N SER A 246 -24.79 -4.05 -1.06
CA SER A 246 -24.05 -3.41 -2.16
C SER A 246 -22.56 -3.73 -2.11
N MET A 247 -21.96 -3.81 -0.92
CA MET A 247 -20.55 -4.22 -0.79
C MET A 247 -20.33 -5.65 -1.27
N VAL A 248 -21.18 -6.61 -0.86
CA VAL A 248 -21.10 -8.01 -1.29
C VAL A 248 -21.26 -8.14 -2.82
N GLU A 249 -22.23 -7.42 -3.41
CA GLU A 249 -22.44 -7.39 -4.85
C GLU A 249 -21.22 -6.84 -5.60
N GLN A 250 -20.62 -5.75 -5.10
CA GLN A 250 -19.44 -5.13 -5.72
C GLN A 250 -18.19 -6.01 -5.68
N LEU A 251 -18.09 -6.97 -4.76
CA LEU A 251 -16.98 -7.94 -4.75
C LEU A 251 -17.00 -8.86 -5.98
N GLN A 252 -18.17 -9.11 -6.56
CA GLN A 252 -18.31 -10.00 -7.72
C GLN A 252 -17.98 -9.33 -9.05
N ASP A 253 -17.77 -8.02 -9.05
CA ASP A 253 -17.46 -7.26 -10.25
C ASP A 253 -15.95 -7.33 -10.56
N PRO A 254 -15.52 -8.04 -11.63
CA PRO A 254 -14.12 -8.20 -11.96
C PRO A 254 -13.44 -6.88 -12.35
N GLU A 255 -14.20 -5.87 -12.80
CA GLU A 255 -13.65 -4.55 -13.18
C GLU A 255 -13.39 -3.64 -11.96
N LYS A 256 -13.65 -4.12 -10.73
CA LYS A 256 -13.45 -3.33 -9.50
C LYS A 256 -12.19 -3.76 -8.75
N ILE A 257 -12.36 -4.47 -7.63
CA ILE A 257 -11.26 -4.79 -6.71
C ILE A 257 -10.22 -5.67 -7.39
N MET A 258 -10.68 -6.70 -8.11
CA MET A 258 -9.78 -7.62 -8.79
C MET A 258 -8.94 -6.94 -9.88
N TRP A 259 -9.49 -5.91 -10.55
CA TRP A 259 -8.72 -5.12 -11.50
C TRP A 259 -7.56 -4.39 -10.80
N THR A 260 -7.83 -3.73 -9.67
CA THR A 260 -6.79 -3.07 -8.86
C THR A 260 -5.76 -4.08 -8.32
N TYR A 261 -6.22 -5.23 -7.81
CA TYR A 261 -5.40 -6.32 -7.31
C TYR A 261 -4.39 -6.83 -8.36
N GLN A 262 -4.83 -6.95 -9.62
CA GLN A 262 -4.01 -7.46 -10.73
C GLN A 262 -3.02 -6.44 -11.30
N HIS A 263 -3.15 -5.15 -10.97
CA HIS A 263 -2.33 -4.09 -11.57
C HIS A 263 -1.39 -3.43 -10.57
N VAL A 264 -1.86 -2.92 -9.43
CA VAL A 264 -1.07 -1.98 -8.62
C VAL A 264 0.23 -2.60 -8.08
N LEU A 265 0.14 -3.63 -7.23
CA LEU A 265 1.34 -4.28 -6.70
C LEU A 265 2.14 -5.02 -7.79
N PRO A 266 1.52 -5.75 -8.74
CA PRO A 266 2.23 -6.34 -9.87
C PRO A 266 3.03 -5.33 -10.72
N ASN A 267 2.45 -4.17 -11.05
CA ASN A 267 3.14 -3.12 -11.82
C ASN A 267 4.29 -2.49 -11.03
N PHE A 268 4.13 -2.35 -9.71
CA PHE A 268 5.23 -1.92 -8.84
C PHE A 268 6.40 -2.91 -8.85
N LEU A 269 6.12 -4.23 -8.81
CA LEU A 269 7.15 -5.27 -8.94
C LEU A 269 7.84 -5.22 -10.31
N ASN A 270 7.06 -5.08 -11.39
CA ASN A 270 7.59 -4.94 -12.75
C ASN A 270 8.51 -3.71 -12.89
N MET A 271 8.11 -2.58 -12.32
CA MET A 271 8.90 -1.35 -12.34
C MET A 271 10.20 -1.52 -11.58
N ALA A 272 10.16 -2.06 -10.36
CA ALA A 272 11.35 -2.27 -9.54
C ALA A 272 12.39 -3.16 -10.26
N ILE A 273 11.93 -4.24 -10.90
CA ILE A 273 12.82 -5.19 -11.57
C ILE A 273 13.27 -4.67 -12.94
N GLY A 274 12.42 -3.94 -13.65
CA GLY A 274 12.80 -3.29 -14.91
C GLY A 274 13.99 -2.35 -14.76
N GLU A 275 14.14 -1.71 -13.59
CA GLU A 275 15.29 -0.87 -13.24
C GLU A 275 16.52 -1.70 -12.86
N MET A 276 16.35 -2.87 -12.24
CA MET A 276 17.44 -3.78 -11.90
C MET A 276 18.06 -4.51 -13.11
N VAL A 277 17.26 -4.81 -14.14
CA VAL A 277 17.68 -5.62 -15.30
C VAL A 277 18.31 -4.76 -16.41
N VAL A 278 18.48 -3.44 -16.19
CA VAL A 278 19.22 -2.58 -17.12
C VAL A 278 20.72 -2.91 -17.03
N VAL A 279 21.18 -3.79 -17.92
CA VAL A 279 22.58 -4.07 -18.25
C VAL A 279 22.84 -3.65 -19.70
#